data_AF-A0A7C6PFS5-F1
#
_entry.id   AF-A0A7C6PFS5-F1
#
_cell.length_a   1.000
_cell.length_b   1.000
_cell.length_c   1.000
_cell.angle_alpha   90.00
_cell.angle_beta   90.00
_cell.angle_gamma   90.00
#
_symmetry.space_group_name_H-M   'P 1'
#
loop_
_entity.id
_entity.type
_entity.pdbx_description
1 polymer ?
#
loop_
_entity_poly.entity_id
_entity_poly.type
_entity_poly.pdbx_seq_one_letter_code
_entity_poly.pdbx_strand_id
1 'polypeptide(L)'
;MRDNIENLLSRLFSLFILIAISGGGLIFILFVIALILGGEAGESLAISASSTIMPYFIKAAAIAIVTGLATMYANRMHTLTLRKPSEKN
;
A
#
# COMPACT_ATOMS: atom_id res chain seq x y z
N MET A 1 8.05 16.78 19.70
CA MET A 1 6.93 15.80 19.70
C MET A 1 6.40 15.52 18.29
N ARG A 2 6.20 16.54 17.45
CA ARG A 2 5.78 16.38 16.03
C ARG A 2 6.70 15.46 15.22
N ASP A 3 8.01 15.63 15.33
CA ASP A 3 8.99 14.83 14.59
C ASP A 3 8.93 13.32 14.93
N ASN A 4 8.53 12.99 16.16
CA ASN A 4 8.36 11.59 16.58
C ASN A 4 7.10 10.97 15.97
N ILE A 5 6.02 11.75 15.85
CA ILE A 5 4.76 11.30 15.23
C ILE A 5 4.97 11.13 13.72
N GLU A 6 5.67 12.06 13.08
CA GLU A 6 5.98 12.00 11.64
C GLU A 6 6.84 10.78 11.30
N ASN A 7 7.90 10.52 12.09
CA ASN A 7 8.72 9.32 11.92
C ASN A 7 7.91 8.04 12.13
N LEU A 8 7.00 8.02 13.10
CA LEU A 8 6.18 6.85 13.41
C LEU A 8 5.17 6.57 12.28
N LEU A 9 4.51 7.60 11.77
CA LEU A 9 3.60 7.51 10.62
C LEU A 9 4.34 7.07 9.34
N SER A 10 5.52 7.62 9.06
CA SER A 10 6.33 7.24 7.89
C SER A 10 6.78 5.78 7.95
N ARG A 11 7.18 5.30 9.13
CA ARG A 11 7.54 3.88 9.35
C ARG A 11 6.34 2.96 9.19
N LEU A 12 5.18 3.31 9.75
CA LEU A 12 3.93 2.56 9.58
C LEU A 12 3.54 2.49 8.11
N PHE A 13 3.54 3.61 7.40
CA PHE A 13 3.27 3.66 5.96
C PHE A 13 4.17 2.69 5.18
N SER A 14 5.48 2.78 5.40
CA SER A 14 6.47 1.97 4.71
C SER A 14 6.28 0.48 5.00
N LEU A 15 6.00 0.12 6.25
CA LEU A 15 5.73 -1.27 6.65
C LEU A 15 4.48 -1.83 5.98
N PHE A 16 3.36 -1.10 6.02
CA PHE A 16 2.11 -1.57 5.45
C PHE A 16 2.15 -1.63 3.91
N ILE A 17 2.82 -0.69 3.25
CA ILE A 17 3.05 -0.76 1.80
C ILE A 17 3.92 -1.95 1.43
N LEU A 18 4.99 -2.22 2.18
CA LEU A 18 5.84 -3.38 1.93
C LEU A 18 5.04 -4.69 1.99
N ILE A 19 4.19 -4.83 3.02
CA ILE A 19 3.30 -5.99 3.18
C ILE A 19 2.30 -6.08 2.02
N ALA A 20 1.71 -4.95 1.62
CA ALA A 20 0.74 -4.91 0.52
C ALA A 20 1.35 -5.33 -0.82
N ILE A 21 2.54 -4.82 -1.17
CA ILE A 21 3.25 -5.15 -2.42
C ILE A 21 3.66 -6.62 -2.41
N SER A 22 4.22 -7.09 -1.29
CA SER A 22 4.61 -8.51 -1.13
C SER A 22 3.40 -9.43 -1.24
N GLY A 23 2.26 -9.02 -0.68
CA GLY A 23 0.98 -9.70 -0.81
C GLY A 23 0.47 -9.80 -2.23
N GLY A 24 0.60 -8.72 -3.01
CA GLY A 24 0.27 -8.73 -4.44
C GLY A 24 1.07 -9.79 -5.22
N GLY A 25 2.38 -9.89 -4.93
CA GLY A 25 3.24 -10.93 -5.50
C GLY A 25 2.82 -12.34 -5.11
N LEU A 26 2.47 -12.56 -3.83
CA LEU A 26 1.99 -13.85 -3.34
C LEU A 26 0.69 -14.27 -4.03
N ILE A 27 -0.27 -13.35 -4.17
CA ILE A 27 -1.55 -13.60 -4.85
C ILE A 27 -1.32 -13.96 -6.31
N PHE A 28 -0.41 -13.26 -6.99
CA PHE A 28 -0.05 -13.58 -8.37
C PHE A 28 0.45 -15.02 -8.50
N ILE A 29 1.36 -15.46 -7.62
CA ILE A 29 1.87 -16.84 -7.63
C ILE A 29 0.73 -17.85 -7.40
N LEU A 30 -0.18 -17.58 -6.46
CA LEU A 30 -1.34 -18.45 -6.21
C LEU A 30 -2.25 -18.59 -7.43
N PHE A 31 -2.48 -17.51 -8.17
CA PHE A 31 -3.24 -17.56 -9.42
C PHE A 31 -2.53 -18.32 -10.52
N VAL A 32 -1.20 -18.20 -10.65
CA VAL A 32 -0.42 -18.99 -11.60
C VAL A 32 -0.51 -20.48 -11.26
N ILE A 33 -0.39 -20.84 -9.98
CA ILE A 33 -0.54 -22.23 -9.53
C ILE A 33 -1.95 -22.75 -9.80
N ALA A 34 -2.98 -21.94 -9.52
CA ALA A 34 -4.37 -22.28 -9.80
C ALA A 34 -4.62 -22.55 -11.30
N LEU A 35 -4.02 -21.73 -12.17
CA LEU A 35 -4.07 -21.92 -13.63
C LEU A 35 -3.40 -23.23 -14.08
N ILE A 36 -2.25 -23.58 -13.48
CA ILE A 36 -1.52 -24.81 -13.82
C ILE A 36 -2.30 -26.06 -13.35
N LEU A 37 -2.88 -26.02 -12.14
CA LEU A 37 -3.68 -27.13 -11.61
C LEU A 37 -4.95 -27.36 -12.41
N GLY A 38 -5.67 -26.28 -12.74
CA GLY A 38 -6.96 -26.35 -13.42
C GLY A 38 -8.03 -27.14 -12.65
N GLY A 39 -9.17 -27.33 -13.30
CA GLY A 39 -10.31 -28.06 -12.74
C GLY A 39 -10.82 -27.50 -11.40
N GLU A 40 -11.46 -28.36 -10.61
CA GLU A 40 -12.08 -28.00 -9.33
C GLU A 40 -11.04 -27.56 -8.28
N ALA A 41 -9.83 -28.15 -8.32
CA ALA A 41 -8.73 -27.79 -7.42
C ALA A 41 -8.17 -26.38 -7.71
N GLY A 42 -7.98 -26.03 -8.97
CA GLY A 42 -7.56 -24.70 -9.39
C GLY A 42 -8.63 -23.64 -9.09
N GLU A 43 -9.91 -23.94 -9.34
CA GLU A 43 -11.03 -23.06 -9.02
C GLU A 43 -11.09 -22.76 -7.52
N SER A 44 -11.06 -23.79 -6.67
CA SER A 44 -11.00 -23.67 -5.21
C SER A 44 -9.86 -22.75 -4.74
N LEU A 45 -8.66 -22.93 -5.31
CA LEU A 45 -7.49 -22.14 -4.95
C LEU A 45 -7.64 -20.67 -5.38
N ALA A 46 -8.17 -20.43 -6.57
CA ALA A 46 -8.44 -19.08 -7.09
C ALA A 46 -9.52 -18.35 -6.28
N ILE A 47 -10.58 -19.06 -5.87
CA ILE A 47 -11.62 -18.52 -4.98
C ILE A 47 -11.03 -18.20 -3.62
N SER A 48 -10.21 -19.07 -3.03
CA SER A 48 -9.56 -18.81 -1.74
C SER A 48 -8.62 -17.61 -1.81
N ALA A 49 -7.80 -17.51 -2.86
CA ALA A 49 -6.88 -16.40 -3.07
C ALA A 49 -7.62 -15.06 -3.21
N SER A 50 -8.71 -15.02 -3.98
CA SER A 50 -9.49 -13.80 -4.22
C SER A 50 -10.38 -13.39 -3.05
N SER A 51 -11.05 -14.35 -2.39
CA SER A 51 -12.05 -14.06 -1.37
C SER A 51 -11.46 -13.91 0.04
N THR A 52 -10.36 -14.59 0.33
CA THR A 52 -9.80 -14.67 1.68
C THR A 52 -8.49 -13.90 1.77
N ILE A 53 -7.52 -14.23 0.92
CA ILE A 53 -6.14 -13.71 1.03
C ILE A 53 -6.06 -12.26 0.55
N MET A 54 -6.62 -11.96 -0.62
CA MET A 54 -6.57 -10.63 -1.24
C MET A 54 -7.17 -9.51 -0.35
N PRO A 55 -8.32 -9.68 0.31
CA PRO A 55 -8.89 -8.64 1.17
C PRO A 55 -8.01 -8.26 2.37
N TYR A 56 -7.23 -9.18 2.94
CA TYR A 56 -6.32 -8.84 4.05
C TYR A 56 -5.21 -7.88 3.58
N PHE A 57 -4.63 -8.15 2.41
CA PHE A 57 -3.59 -7.29 1.84
C PHE A 57 -4.15 -5.94 1.38
N ILE A 58 -5.36 -5.91 0.82
CA ILE A 58 -6.03 -4.65 0.47
C ILE A 58 -6.30 -3.81 1.72
N LYS A 59 -6.76 -4.43 2.82
CA LYS A 59 -6.96 -3.73 4.10
C LYS A 59 -5.65 -3.15 4.65
N ALA A 60 -4.55 -3.92 4.58
CA ALA A 60 -3.24 -3.42 4.96
C ALA A 60 -2.80 -2.22 4.08
N ALA A 61 -3.01 -2.30 2.77
CA ALA A 61 -2.74 -1.20 1.84
C ALA A 61 -3.56 0.06 2.16
N ALA A 62 -4.84 -0.11 2.52
CA ALA A 62 -5.71 1.00 2.90
C ALA A 62 -5.19 1.73 4.16
N ILE A 63 -4.75 0.99 5.18
CA ILE A 63 -4.13 1.57 6.39
C ILE A 63 -2.86 2.34 6.02
N ALA A 64 -2.05 1.77 5.11
CA ALA A 64 -0.88 2.45 4.58
C ALA A 64 -1.28 3.79 3.95
N ILE A 65 -2.20 3.79 2.98
CA ILE A 65 -2.63 5.00 2.28
C ILE A 65 -3.14 6.07 3.24
N VAL A 66 -3.96 5.70 4.24
CA VAL A 66 -4.46 6.65 5.25
C VAL A 66 -3.31 7.25 6.05
N THR A 67 -2.35 6.42 6.46
CA THR A 67 -1.18 6.87 7.23
C THR A 67 -0.27 7.76 6.38
N GLY A 68 -0.05 7.41 5.12
CA GLY A 68 0.73 8.19 4.16
C GLY A 68 0.10 9.55 3.89
N LEU A 69 -1.23 9.60 3.68
CA LEU A 69 -1.98 10.84 3.54
C LEU A 69 -1.89 11.69 4.80
N ALA A 70 -2.09 11.11 5.98
CA ALA A 70 -1.96 11.83 7.25
C ALA A 70 -0.56 12.46 7.40
N THR A 71 0.49 11.73 7.01
CA THR A 71 1.87 12.25 7.02
C THR A 71 2.05 13.40 6.03
N MET A 72 1.51 13.27 4.82
CA MET A 72 1.61 14.29 3.77
C MET A 72 0.94 15.61 4.19
N TYR A 73 -0.25 15.52 4.79
CA TYR A 73 -0.96 16.69 5.32
C TYR A 73 -0.24 17.31 6.54
N ALA A 74 0.30 16.48 7.44
CA ALA A 74 1.07 16.95 8.59
C ALA A 74 2.35 17.70 8.16
N ASN A 75 3.04 17.20 7.13
CA ASN A 75 4.27 17.80 6.62
C ASN A 75 4.05 19.05 5.77
N ARG A 76 2.79 19.43 5.48
CA ARG A 76 2.45 20.53 4.56
C ARG A 76 3.34 20.55 3.32
N MET A 77 3.63 19.38 2.75
CA MET A 77 4.33 19.32 1.48
C MET A 77 3.40 19.88 0.42
N HIS A 78 3.41 21.20 0.26
CA HIS A 78 2.77 21.89 -0.84
C HIS A 78 3.59 21.59 -2.10
N THR A 79 3.39 20.40 -2.65
CA THR A 79 3.95 19.99 -3.95
C THR A 79 3.44 20.90 -5.08
N LEU A 80 2.41 21.71 -4.82
CA LEU A 80 1.85 22.74 -5.68
C LEU A 80 1.95 24.15 -5.06
N THR A 81 3.08 24.50 -4.43
CA THR A 81 3.35 25.93 -4.17
C THR A 81 3.94 26.54 -5.44
N LEU A 82 3.21 27.46 -6.07
CA LEU A 82 3.78 28.41 -7.04
C LEU A 82 4.77 29.31 -6.30
N ARG A 83 6.01 28.83 -6.10
CA ARG A 83 7.09 29.68 -5.63
C ARG A 83 7.41 30.65 -6.77
N LYS A 84 6.80 31.83 -6.75
CA LYS A 84 7.27 32.95 -7.58
C LYS A 84 8.73 33.20 -7.19
N PRO A 85 9.69 33.13 -8.13
CA PRO A 85 11.05 33.54 -7.83
C PRO A 85 10.98 35.03 -7.48
N SER A 86 11.38 35.38 -6.25
CA SER A 86 11.45 36.78 -5.85
C SER A 86 12.44 37.49 -6.77
N GLU A 87 11.99 38.53 -7.45
CA GLU A 87 12.84 39.62 -7.96
C GLU A 87 13.84 39.99 -6.86
N LYS A 88 15.13 39.76 -7.14
CA LYS A 88 16.20 40.45 -6.44
C LYS A 88 16.31 41.82 -7.10
N ASN A 89 15.89 42.86 -6.36
CA ASN A 89 16.40 44.21 -6.56
C ASN A 89 17.93 44.22 -6.38
#